data_AF-Q5ADL4-F1
#
_entry.id   AF-Q5ADL4-F1
#
_cell.length_a   1.000
_cell.length_b   1.000
_cell.length_c   1.000
_cell.angle_alpha   90.00
_cell.angle_beta   90.00
_cell.angle_gamma   90.00
#
_symmetry.space_group_name_H-M   'P 1'
#
loop_
_entity.id
_entity.type
_entity.pdbx_description
1 polymer ?
#
loop_
_entity_poly.entity_id
_entity_poly.type
_entity_poly.pdbx_seq_one_letter_code
_entity_poly.pdbx_strand_id
1 'polypeptide(L)'
;MPKYQPKNGELNPYIPRYILETPRYQQDIINKSPEQEDAQDQTTTAHDPLAHQRKTGEIIDNSIAQSGTGIKDEFKGTIRVEENESYDSKRDRWYGYSTEEWLTHLKNWNDKKQSRKHASAQDNDDSDDTDYELELIELELDKKDMKKNIKKDPMEKMLRDRQDIPAYIYNITSNPNNKIRIEYDPKSRLAKDSAKGFLNKRNQFVKKLTGDGDELMKLQKMAQELDNEHEKDRKLAKLKQEFYGEENPKTVPQTDLSLSLEASPTLMMLKSKQLQNEKLAKSIQSKQEVMEKYNASTESDEKESKKTGHLEDKLFLNHKYIYGSYYENGKWGYKCCKQFDKNSRCTATD
;
A
#
# COMPACT_ATOMS: atom_id res chain seq x y z
N MET A 1 14.23 24.75 8.36
CA MET A 1 14.50 24.62 9.81
C MET A 1 14.57 23.14 10.15
N PRO A 2 15.75 22.57 10.47
CA PRO A 2 15.82 21.22 11.00
C PRO A 2 14.97 21.18 12.27
N LYS A 3 14.04 20.22 12.37
CA LYS A 3 13.33 19.97 13.62
C LYS A 3 14.36 19.51 14.63
N TYR A 4 14.72 20.36 15.59
CA TYR A 4 15.52 19.92 16.73
C TYR A 4 14.65 18.95 17.53
N GLN A 5 15.02 17.67 17.53
CA GLN A 5 14.46 16.68 18.43
C GLN A 5 15.43 16.60 19.60
N PRO A 6 15.08 17.12 20.79
CA PRO A 6 15.93 16.94 21.96
C PRO A 6 16.11 15.44 22.17
N LYS A 7 17.37 14.99 22.34
CA LYS A 7 17.58 13.68 22.98
C LYS A 7 17.07 13.79 24.41
N ASN A 8 16.54 12.70 24.98
CA ASN A 8 15.95 12.71 26.33
C ASN A 8 16.86 13.48 27.33
N GLY A 9 16.37 14.63 27.83
CA GLY A 9 17.09 15.51 28.76
C GLY A 9 17.87 16.69 28.15
N GLU A 10 18.03 16.78 26.82
CA GLU A 10 18.67 17.94 26.19
C GLU A 10 17.73 19.16 26.11
N LEU A 11 18.21 20.31 26.57
CA LEU A 11 17.52 21.59 26.52
C LEU A 11 17.41 22.10 25.08
N ASN A 12 16.20 22.46 24.67
CA ASN A 12 15.98 23.04 23.36
C ASN A 12 16.62 24.45 23.27
N PRO A 13 17.58 24.67 22.34
CA PRO A 13 18.30 25.95 22.22
C PRO A 13 17.39 27.13 21.83
N TYR A 14 16.19 26.86 21.33
CA TYR A 14 15.21 27.89 20.97
C TYR A 14 14.39 28.41 22.16
N ILE A 15 14.49 27.79 23.34
CA ILE A 15 13.80 28.28 24.54
C ILE A 15 14.61 29.45 25.13
N PRO A 16 14.03 30.65 25.26
CA PRO A 16 14.72 31.78 25.89
C PRO A 16 15.18 31.46 27.32
N ARG A 17 16.34 31.99 27.71
CA ARG A 17 16.96 31.72 29.03
C ARG A 17 16.04 32.01 30.22
N TYR A 18 15.23 33.08 30.14
CA TYR A 18 14.32 33.46 31.22
C TYR A 18 13.19 32.44 31.47
N ILE A 19 12.91 31.54 30.50
CA ILE A 19 11.95 30.44 30.68
C ILE A 19 12.66 29.24 31.32
N LEU A 20 13.92 29.02 30.96
CA LEU A 20 14.76 27.93 31.45
C LEU A 20 15.17 28.11 32.92
N GLU A 21 15.42 29.35 33.33
CA GLU A 21 15.80 29.67 34.70
C GLU A 21 14.64 29.39 35.65
N THR A 22 14.88 28.54 36.66
CA THR A 22 13.93 28.27 37.73
C THR A 22 13.96 29.45 38.72
N PRO A 23 12.81 30.11 38.96
CA PRO A 23 12.70 31.12 39.99
C PRO A 23 13.15 30.62 41.36
N ARG A 24 13.81 31.49 42.13
CA ARG A 24 14.35 31.18 43.47
C ARG A 24 13.33 30.52 44.40
N TYR A 25 12.07 30.98 44.39
CA TYR A 25 11.02 30.44 45.26
C TYR A 25 10.70 28.96 44.97
N GLN A 26 10.88 28.50 43.74
CA GLN A 26 10.72 27.09 43.38
C GLN A 26 11.95 26.26 43.75
N GLN A 27 13.15 26.82 43.61
CA GLN A 27 14.39 26.17 44.09
C GLN A 27 14.35 25.96 45.61
N ASP A 28 13.84 26.94 46.36
CA ASP A 28 13.68 26.83 47.81
C ASP A 28 12.70 25.73 48.20
N ILE A 29 11.63 25.49 47.42
CA ILE A 29 10.68 24.38 47.64
C ILE A 29 11.38 23.04 47.39
N ILE A 30 12.14 22.93 46.30
CA ILE A 30 12.90 21.72 45.97
C ILE A 30 13.94 21.41 47.07
N ASN A 31 14.68 22.42 47.53
CA ASN A 31 15.71 22.29 48.56
C ASN A 31 15.15 22.02 49.97
N LYS A 32 13.91 22.44 50.26
CA LYS A 32 13.21 22.19 51.54
C LYS A 32 12.55 20.81 51.62
N SER A 33 12.65 20.01 50.55
CA SER A 33 12.02 18.68 50.44
C SER A 33 13.07 17.54 50.38
N PRO A 34 14.04 17.40 51.31
CA PRO A 34 15.17 16.49 51.13
C PRO A 34 14.95 15.07 51.65
N GLU A 35 13.73 14.66 52.01
CA GLU A 35 13.49 13.41 52.73
C GLU A 35 12.29 12.66 52.15
N GLN A 36 12.52 11.40 51.73
CA GLN A 36 11.56 10.38 51.25
C GLN A 36 11.41 10.21 49.72
N GLU A 37 12.46 9.76 49.01
CA GLU A 37 12.24 8.82 47.90
C GLU A 37 13.25 7.68 48.01
N ASP A 38 12.79 6.57 48.58
CA ASP A 38 13.52 5.32 48.67
C ASP A 38 13.95 4.83 47.28
N ALA A 39 15.17 4.33 47.25
CA ALA A 39 15.85 3.79 46.10
C ALA A 39 15.10 2.60 45.50
N GLN A 40 14.44 2.77 44.33
CA GLN A 40 14.27 1.66 43.38
C GLN A 40 13.85 2.02 41.92
N ASP A 41 13.43 3.25 41.60
CA ASP A 41 12.99 3.61 40.22
C ASP A 41 13.77 4.79 39.56
N GLN A 42 15.06 4.95 39.89
CA GLN A 42 15.92 6.06 39.44
C GLN A 42 16.38 6.02 37.96
N THR A 43 15.57 5.55 37.01
CA THR A 43 16.02 5.40 35.60
C THR A 43 15.45 6.37 34.58
N THR A 44 14.56 7.33 34.92
CA THR A 44 13.96 8.19 33.85
C THR A 44 13.71 9.68 34.12
N THR A 45 13.87 10.22 35.33
CA THR A 45 13.59 11.64 35.62
C THR A 45 14.84 12.40 36.07
N ALA A 46 15.83 12.49 35.19
CA ALA A 46 16.84 13.55 35.29
C ALA A 46 16.09 14.90 35.41
N HIS A 47 16.35 15.66 36.49
CA HIS A 47 15.73 16.96 36.81
C HIS A 47 15.16 17.68 35.57
N ASP A 48 13.84 17.61 35.34
CA ASP A 48 13.21 18.33 34.22
C ASP A 48 13.38 19.84 34.46
N PRO A 49 14.21 20.55 33.68
CA PRO A 49 14.51 21.95 33.92
C PRO A 49 13.28 22.85 33.72
N LEU A 50 12.20 22.34 33.14
CA LEU A 50 10.95 23.05 32.87
C LEU A 50 9.81 22.61 33.80
N ALA A 51 10.09 21.84 34.85
CA ALA A 51 9.07 21.39 35.80
C ALA A 51 8.28 22.58 36.40
N HIS A 52 8.94 23.73 36.62
CA HIS A 52 8.30 24.94 37.12
C HIS A 52 7.28 25.58 36.18
N GLN A 53 7.31 25.23 34.90
CA GLN A 53 6.37 25.72 33.88
C GLN A 53 5.11 24.85 33.78
N ARG A 54 5.06 23.71 34.47
CA ARG A 54 3.94 22.75 34.42
C ARG A 54 3.04 22.93 35.65
N LYS A 55 1.71 22.92 35.44
CA LYS A 55 0.74 23.03 36.54
C LYS A 55 0.69 21.78 37.42
N THR A 56 0.79 20.60 36.82
CA THR A 56 0.62 19.29 37.49
C THR A 56 1.92 18.48 37.53
N GLY A 57 3.06 19.07 37.15
CA GLY A 57 4.35 18.36 37.02
C GLY A 57 4.42 17.40 35.83
N GLU A 58 3.29 16.89 35.34
CA GLU A 58 3.22 15.92 34.24
C GLU A 58 3.40 16.54 32.84
N ILE A 59 3.89 15.74 31.89
CA ILE A 59 4.00 16.11 30.48
C ILE A 59 2.69 15.80 29.76
N ILE A 60 1.84 16.82 29.60
CA ILE A 60 0.59 16.71 28.83
C ILE A 60 0.91 16.78 27.33
N ASP A 61 0.60 15.71 26.60
CA ASP A 61 0.73 15.68 25.15
C ASP A 61 -0.51 16.28 24.46
N ASN A 62 -0.38 17.54 24.04
CA ASN A 62 -1.44 18.24 23.30
C ASN A 62 -1.57 17.80 21.83
N SER A 63 -0.74 16.86 21.35
CA SER A 63 -0.91 16.29 20.01
C SER A 63 -2.03 15.25 19.94
N ILE A 64 -2.43 14.71 21.10
CA ILE A 64 -3.53 13.75 21.23
C ILE A 64 -4.80 14.53 21.59
N ALA A 65 -5.87 14.29 20.83
CA ALA A 65 -7.18 14.87 21.15
C ALA A 65 -7.69 14.31 22.49
N GLN A 66 -8.04 15.20 23.42
CA GLN A 66 -8.65 14.82 24.69
C GLN A 66 -10.16 14.65 24.52
N SER A 67 -10.71 13.61 25.12
CA SER A 67 -12.16 13.49 25.27
C SER A 67 -12.68 14.53 26.26
N GLY A 68 -13.90 15.02 26.05
CA GLY A 68 -14.56 15.86 27.06
C GLY A 68 -14.68 15.13 28.40
N THR A 69 -14.57 15.87 29.51
CA THR A 69 -14.65 15.33 30.89
C THR A 69 -16.03 14.81 31.28
N GLY A 70 -17.02 14.94 30.39
CA GLY A 70 -18.42 14.63 30.66
C GLY A 70 -19.18 15.82 31.25
N ILE A 71 -20.45 15.58 31.57
CA ILE A 71 -21.37 16.53 32.21
C ILE A 71 -21.68 15.98 33.61
N LYS A 72 -21.55 16.82 34.63
CA LYS A 72 -21.86 16.49 36.03
C LYS A 72 -22.65 17.64 36.63
N ASP A 73 -23.94 17.40 36.85
CA ASP A 73 -24.82 18.38 37.47
C ASP A 73 -25.00 18.00 38.94
N GLU A 74 -24.50 18.86 39.83
CA GLU A 74 -24.57 18.66 41.27
C GLU A 74 -25.59 19.59 41.92
N PHE A 75 -26.40 19.03 42.82
CA PHE A 75 -27.46 19.74 43.51
C PHE A 75 -27.28 19.58 45.01
N LYS A 76 -27.31 20.70 45.74
CA LYS A 76 -27.47 20.69 47.20
C LYS A 76 -28.85 21.21 47.52
N GLY A 77 -29.81 20.29 47.58
CA GLY A 77 -31.24 20.63 47.63
C GLY A 77 -31.70 21.18 46.28
N THR A 78 -32.25 22.39 46.27
CA THR A 78 -32.64 23.11 45.03
C THR A 78 -31.54 24.02 44.49
N ILE A 79 -30.41 24.12 45.20
CA ILE A 79 -29.33 25.05 44.86
C ILE A 79 -28.29 24.32 44.02
N ARG A 80 -27.91 24.95 42.91
CA ARG A 80 -26.78 24.55 42.08
C ARG A 80 -25.49 24.64 42.88
N VAL A 81 -24.72 23.56 42.91
CA VAL A 81 -23.38 23.55 43.49
C VAL A 81 -22.42 23.10 42.42
N GLU A 82 -21.39 23.90 42.16
CA GLU A 82 -20.25 23.49 41.35
C GLU A 82 -18.97 23.89 42.06
N GLU A 83 -18.06 22.93 42.24
CA GLU A 83 -16.74 23.21 42.83
C GLU A 83 -15.86 24.05 41.89
N ASN A 84 -16.05 23.89 40.57
CA ASN A 84 -15.30 24.60 39.54
C ASN A 84 -16.25 25.21 38.50
N GLU A 85 -16.62 26.46 38.71
CA GLU A 85 -17.56 27.18 37.87
C GLU A 85 -16.95 27.55 36.51
N SER A 86 -17.06 26.66 35.53
CA SER A 86 -16.74 26.99 34.14
C SER A 86 -17.73 28.03 33.60
N TYR A 87 -17.30 28.82 32.60
CA TYR A 87 -18.19 29.78 31.94
C TYR A 87 -19.39 29.05 31.30
N ASP A 88 -19.12 27.90 30.69
CA ASP A 88 -20.10 27.09 29.97
C ASP A 88 -21.07 26.43 30.94
N SER A 89 -20.58 25.91 32.07
CA SER A 89 -21.44 25.28 33.06
C SER A 89 -22.43 26.30 33.60
N LYS A 90 -21.97 27.46 34.09
CA LYS A 90 -22.82 28.56 34.60
C LYS A 90 -23.97 28.96 33.66
N ARG A 91 -23.77 28.84 32.35
CA ARG A 91 -24.72 29.26 31.31
C ARG A 91 -25.39 28.09 30.59
N ASP A 92 -25.20 26.88 31.10
CA ASP A 92 -25.84 25.73 30.49
C ASP A 92 -27.36 25.83 30.63
N ARG A 93 -28.02 25.96 29.49
CA ARG A 93 -29.49 26.01 29.38
C ARG A 93 -30.12 24.69 29.86
N TRP A 94 -29.39 23.59 29.75
CA TRP A 94 -29.87 22.24 30.03
C TRP A 94 -29.36 21.70 31.38
N TYR A 95 -28.89 22.57 32.27
CA TYR A 95 -28.47 22.18 33.61
C TYR A 95 -29.64 21.52 34.37
N GLY A 96 -29.43 20.29 34.84
CA GLY A 96 -30.47 19.51 35.53
C GLY A 96 -31.55 18.94 34.63
N TYR A 97 -31.30 18.82 33.32
CA TYR A 97 -32.26 18.24 32.40
C TYR A 97 -32.59 16.79 32.77
N SER A 98 -33.89 16.52 32.99
CA SER A 98 -34.39 15.18 33.30
C SER A 98 -34.65 14.37 32.03
N THR A 99 -34.34 13.08 32.08
CA THR A 99 -34.61 12.15 30.98
C THR A 99 -36.10 11.94 30.71
N GLU A 100 -36.97 12.27 31.67
CA GLU A 100 -38.43 12.15 31.54
C GLU A 100 -38.99 13.05 30.41
N GLU A 101 -38.48 14.28 30.28
CA GLU A 101 -38.89 15.19 29.22
C GLU A 101 -38.62 14.59 27.83
N TRP A 102 -37.45 13.95 27.66
CA TRP A 102 -37.10 13.25 26.43
C TRP A 102 -38.05 12.07 26.15
N LEU A 103 -38.42 11.31 27.17
CA LEU A 103 -39.34 10.18 27.03
C LEU A 103 -40.73 10.65 26.60
N THR A 104 -41.22 11.79 27.10
CA THR A 104 -42.49 12.36 26.63
C THR A 104 -42.41 12.77 25.16
N HIS A 105 -41.30 13.36 24.73
CA HIS A 105 -41.08 13.73 23.33
C HIS A 105 -41.03 12.49 22.43
N LEU A 106 -40.36 11.42 22.86
CA LEU A 106 -40.30 10.15 22.16
C LEU A 106 -41.69 9.50 22.02
N LYS A 107 -42.50 9.55 23.08
CA LYS A 107 -43.90 9.08 23.05
C LYS A 107 -44.72 9.85 22.01
N ASN A 108 -44.69 11.18 22.07
CA ASN A 108 -45.38 12.05 21.12
C ASN A 108 -44.95 11.80 19.66
N TRP A 109 -43.66 11.51 19.44
CA TRP A 109 -43.13 11.17 18.12
C TRP A 109 -43.65 9.80 17.63
N ASN A 110 -43.68 8.81 18.52
CA ASN A 110 -44.22 7.48 18.20
C ASN A 110 -45.71 7.55 17.84
N ASP A 111 -46.51 8.33 18.59
CA ASP A 111 -47.94 8.53 18.31
C ASP A 111 -48.17 9.20 16.94
N LYS A 112 -47.35 10.21 16.61
CA LYS A 112 -47.34 10.86 15.28
C LYS A 112 -46.91 9.89 14.16
N LYS A 113 -45.98 8.98 14.44
CA LYS A 113 -45.54 7.96 13.47
C LYS A 113 -46.63 6.90 13.25
N GLN A 114 -47.31 6.47 14.31
CA GLN A 114 -48.43 5.53 14.22
C GLN A 114 -49.59 6.14 13.44
N SER A 115 -50.01 7.37 13.76
CA SER A 115 -51.06 8.07 13.00
C SER A 115 -50.71 8.24 11.52
N ARG A 116 -49.45 8.58 11.17
CA ARG A 116 -48.98 8.59 9.77
C ARG A 116 -49.03 7.21 9.10
N LYS A 117 -48.68 6.15 9.83
CA LYS A 117 -48.76 4.77 9.32
C LYS A 117 -50.21 4.35 9.09
N HIS A 118 -51.13 4.69 9.99
CA HIS A 118 -52.56 4.43 9.82
C HIS A 118 -53.16 5.25 8.66
N ALA A 119 -52.84 6.54 8.56
CA ALA A 119 -53.26 7.37 7.43
C ALA A 119 -52.76 6.81 6.08
N SER A 120 -51.46 6.49 5.97
CA SER A 120 -50.92 5.86 4.75
C SER A 120 -51.47 4.45 4.48
N ALA A 121 -51.84 3.68 5.50
CA ALA A 121 -52.47 2.37 5.31
C ALA A 121 -53.92 2.51 4.81
N GLN A 122 -54.60 3.59 5.16
CA GLN A 122 -55.96 3.87 4.71
C GLN A 122 -55.99 4.46 3.30
N ASP A 123 -54.97 5.22 2.91
CA ASP A 123 -54.79 5.72 1.53
C ASP A 123 -54.25 4.64 0.56
N ASN A 124 -53.57 3.59 1.05
CA ASN A 124 -53.06 2.49 0.20
C ASN A 124 -54.15 1.47 -0.23
N ASP A 125 -55.41 1.66 0.18
CA ASP A 125 -56.55 0.87 -0.32
C ASP A 125 -57.20 1.50 -1.57
N ASP A 126 -56.73 2.69 -1.99
CA ASP A 126 -57.02 3.23 -3.32
C ASP A 126 -56.09 2.58 -4.35
N SER A 127 -56.65 1.55 -4.98
CA SER A 127 -56.11 0.62 -5.99
C SER A 127 -55.65 1.25 -7.33
N ASP A 128 -55.12 2.47 -7.33
CA ASP A 128 -54.71 3.21 -8.55
C ASP A 128 -53.19 3.28 -8.74
N ASP A 129 -52.43 2.36 -8.13
CA ASP A 129 -50.95 2.39 -8.06
C ASP A 129 -50.27 1.52 -9.14
N THR A 130 -51.02 1.04 -10.15
CA THR A 130 -50.52 0.12 -11.21
C THR A 130 -50.16 0.82 -12.52
N ASP A 131 -50.73 1.98 -12.79
CA ASP A 131 -50.47 2.79 -13.99
C ASP A 131 -49.08 3.47 -13.92
N TYR A 132 -48.68 3.98 -12.76
CA TYR A 132 -47.36 4.57 -12.55
C TYR A 132 -46.21 3.55 -12.63
N GLU A 133 -46.46 2.26 -12.42
CA GLU A 133 -45.41 1.22 -12.53
C GLU A 133 -44.89 1.08 -13.97
N LEU A 134 -45.78 1.19 -14.96
CA LEU A 134 -45.40 1.09 -16.37
C LEU A 134 -44.58 2.31 -16.80
N GLU A 135 -44.96 3.52 -16.38
CA GLU A 135 -44.19 4.74 -16.65
C GLU A 135 -42.82 4.73 -15.97
N LEU A 136 -42.73 4.18 -14.75
CA LEU A 136 -41.46 4.01 -14.04
C LEU A 136 -40.51 3.06 -14.79
N ILE A 137 -41.06 1.95 -15.32
CA ILE A 137 -40.29 0.99 -16.13
C ILE A 137 -39.85 1.65 -17.44
N GLU A 138 -40.74 2.37 -18.13
CA GLU A 138 -40.45 3.08 -19.39
C GLU A 138 -39.33 4.13 -19.20
N LEU A 139 -39.31 4.82 -18.06
CA LEU A 139 -38.31 5.83 -17.73
C LEU A 139 -37.04 5.28 -17.07
N GLU A 140 -36.94 3.96 -16.83
CA GLU A 140 -35.89 3.32 -16.04
C GLU A 140 -35.72 3.92 -14.62
N LEU A 141 -36.80 4.44 -14.04
CA LEU A 141 -36.81 4.93 -12.65
C LEU A 141 -37.28 3.83 -11.71
N ASP A 142 -36.54 3.65 -10.62
CA ASP A 142 -36.96 2.74 -9.54
C ASP A 142 -37.98 3.45 -8.65
N LYS A 143 -38.97 2.75 -8.06
CA LYS A 143 -39.98 3.37 -7.16
C LYS A 143 -39.36 4.18 -6.00
N LYS A 144 -38.12 3.83 -5.64
CA LYS A 144 -37.32 4.50 -4.60
C LYS A 144 -36.82 5.87 -5.03
N ASP A 145 -36.60 6.10 -6.33
CA ASP A 145 -36.15 7.36 -6.91
C ASP A 145 -37.28 8.38 -7.01
N MET A 146 -38.54 7.93 -7.11
CA MET A 146 -39.72 8.79 -7.02
C MET A 146 -40.05 9.19 -5.58
N LYS A 147 -40.00 8.24 -4.64
CA LYS A 147 -40.37 8.49 -3.23
C LYS A 147 -39.29 9.23 -2.45
N LYS A 148 -38.06 9.23 -2.94
CA LYS A 148 -36.97 9.99 -2.36
C LYS A 148 -36.36 10.79 -3.50
N ASN A 149 -36.49 12.12 -3.45
CA ASN A 149 -35.76 13.07 -4.32
C ASN A 149 -34.24 12.93 -4.12
N ILE A 150 -33.66 11.77 -4.44
CA ILE A 150 -32.24 11.44 -4.24
C ILE A 150 -31.46 11.76 -5.50
N LYS A 151 -32.13 11.91 -6.65
CA LYS A 151 -31.52 12.51 -7.84
C LYS A 151 -31.29 13.99 -7.57
N LYS A 152 -30.22 14.27 -6.81
CA LYS A 152 -29.70 15.61 -6.59
C LYS A 152 -29.34 16.18 -7.94
N ASP A 153 -29.78 17.39 -8.22
CA ASP A 153 -29.33 18.12 -9.39
C ASP A 153 -27.80 18.01 -9.46
N PRO A 154 -27.22 17.71 -10.63
CA PRO A 154 -25.77 17.61 -10.76
C PRO A 154 -25.06 18.89 -10.29
N MET A 155 -25.76 20.04 -10.31
CA MET A 155 -25.31 21.32 -9.78
C MET A 155 -25.35 21.43 -8.25
N GLU A 156 -26.22 20.69 -7.57
CA GLU A 156 -26.33 20.67 -6.10
C GLU A 156 -25.46 19.58 -5.44
N LYS A 157 -24.75 18.78 -6.24
CA LYS A 157 -23.82 17.79 -5.71
C LYS A 157 -22.73 18.53 -4.93
N MET A 158 -22.58 18.17 -3.66
CA MET A 158 -21.40 18.59 -2.90
C MET A 158 -20.16 18.16 -3.68
N LEU A 159 -19.12 19.00 -3.70
CA LEU A 159 -17.85 18.72 -4.38
C LEU A 159 -17.22 17.37 -3.97
N ARG A 160 -17.58 16.86 -2.79
CA ARG A 160 -17.12 15.56 -2.31
C ARG A 160 -17.96 14.43 -2.90
N ASP A 161 -17.32 13.61 -3.71
CA ASP A 161 -17.88 12.34 -4.14
C ASP A 161 -18.07 11.39 -2.95
N ARG A 162 -19.31 10.91 -2.79
CA ARG A 162 -19.67 9.99 -1.70
C ARG A 162 -19.17 8.57 -1.93
N GLN A 163 -18.85 8.24 -3.18
CA GLN A 163 -18.31 6.93 -3.58
C GLN A 163 -16.84 6.80 -3.16
N ASP A 164 -16.11 7.91 -3.09
CA ASP A 164 -14.71 7.95 -2.68
C ASP A 164 -14.55 7.98 -1.15
N ILE A 165 -14.05 6.87 -0.59
CA ILE A 165 -13.78 6.74 0.84
C ILE A 165 -12.36 7.24 1.13
N PRO A 166 -12.17 8.25 2.00
CA PRO A 166 -10.86 8.78 2.34
C PRO A 166 -10.05 7.76 3.15
N ALA A 167 -8.73 7.81 2.97
CA ALA A 167 -7.82 6.81 3.52
C ALA A 167 -7.88 6.65 5.06
N TYR A 168 -8.06 7.73 5.81
CA TYR A 168 -8.08 7.69 7.28
C TYR A 168 -9.29 6.94 7.85
N ILE A 169 -10.38 6.78 7.07
CA ILE A 169 -11.57 6.03 7.52
C ILE A 169 -11.28 4.54 7.61
N TYR A 170 -10.41 3.99 6.75
CA TYR A 170 -10.06 2.57 6.79
C TYR A 170 -9.43 2.15 8.13
N ASN A 171 -8.92 3.09 8.93
CA ASN A 171 -8.28 2.81 10.21
C ASN A 171 -9.17 2.97 11.44
N ILE A 172 -10.41 3.46 11.32
CA ILE A 172 -11.22 3.83 12.50
C ILE A 172 -11.40 2.65 13.46
N THR A 173 -11.52 1.43 12.93
CA THR A 173 -11.69 0.19 13.71
C THR A 173 -10.38 -0.49 14.08
N SER A 174 -9.24 -0.01 13.56
CA SER A 174 -7.96 -0.65 13.84
C SER A 174 -7.55 -0.37 15.30
N ASN A 175 -7.15 -1.39 16.05
CA ASN A 175 -6.55 -1.22 17.38
C ASN A 175 -5.19 -0.53 17.28
N PRO A 176 -4.81 0.41 18.19
CA PRO A 176 -3.54 1.17 18.15
C PRO A 176 -2.30 0.32 17.85
N ASN A 177 -2.34 -0.95 18.27
CA ASN A 177 -1.22 -1.89 18.17
C ASN A 177 -1.30 -2.84 16.95
N ASN A 178 -2.28 -2.69 16.06
CA ASN A 178 -2.40 -3.59 14.91
C ASN A 178 -1.28 -3.33 13.89
N LYS A 179 -0.66 -4.40 13.38
CA LYS A 179 0.48 -4.35 12.44
C LYS A 179 0.12 -3.75 11.08
N ILE A 180 -1.16 -3.78 10.72
CA ILE A 180 -1.70 -3.26 9.46
C ILE A 180 -2.44 -1.96 9.76
N ARG A 181 -1.69 -0.87 9.87
CA ARG A 181 -2.20 0.50 10.03
C ARG A 181 -1.80 1.35 8.84
N ILE A 182 -2.78 1.99 8.20
CA ILE A 182 -2.52 2.91 7.09
C ILE A 182 -2.40 4.33 7.65
N GLU A 183 -1.23 4.74 8.12
CA GLU A 183 -1.09 6.09 8.69
C GLU A 183 -1.44 7.15 7.65
N TYR A 184 -2.29 8.11 8.02
CA TYR A 184 -2.67 9.21 7.14
C TYR A 184 -2.00 10.50 7.61
N ASP A 185 -1.23 11.14 6.72
CA ASP A 185 -0.73 12.50 6.95
C ASP A 185 -1.76 13.51 6.45
N PRO A 186 -2.45 14.25 7.35
CA PRO A 186 -3.47 15.22 6.94
C PRO A 186 -2.89 16.42 6.18
N LYS A 187 -1.59 16.70 6.33
CA LYS A 187 -0.95 17.84 5.66
C LYS A 187 -0.74 17.58 4.17
N SER A 188 -0.13 16.44 3.84
CA SER A 188 0.13 16.05 2.45
C SER A 188 -0.98 15.20 1.83
N ARG A 189 -1.98 14.80 2.62
CA ARG A 189 -3.06 13.87 2.23
C ARG A 189 -2.53 12.51 1.77
N LEU A 190 -1.41 12.07 2.33
CA LEU A 190 -0.73 10.83 1.95
C LEU A 190 -1.09 9.70 2.91
N ALA A 191 -1.57 8.60 2.36
CA ALA A 191 -1.71 7.33 3.05
C ALA A 191 -0.39 6.56 3.01
N LYS A 192 0.23 6.37 4.17
CA LYS A 192 1.43 5.57 4.34
C LYS A 192 1.01 4.11 4.52
N ASP A 193 1.13 3.37 3.43
CA ASP A 193 0.84 1.94 3.38
C ASP A 193 2.16 1.17 3.18
N SER A 194 2.48 0.27 4.11
CA SER A 194 3.69 -0.57 4.06
C SER A 194 3.72 -1.50 2.84
N ALA A 195 2.58 -1.79 2.22
CA ALA A 195 2.55 -2.53 0.96
C ALA A 195 3.09 -1.69 -0.20
N LYS A 196 2.62 -0.43 -0.30
CA LYS A 196 2.91 0.51 -1.39
C LYS A 196 4.22 1.29 -1.23
N GLY A 197 4.83 1.27 -0.05
CA GLY A 197 6.02 2.07 0.25
C GLY A 197 6.79 1.55 1.44
N PHE A 198 7.77 2.33 1.88
CA PHE A 198 8.54 2.08 3.10
C PHE A 198 8.93 3.42 3.74
N LEU A 199 9.22 3.39 5.04
CA LEU A 199 9.77 4.54 5.75
C LEU A 199 11.30 4.51 5.64
N ASN A 200 11.90 5.58 5.13
CA ASN A 200 13.35 5.74 5.09
C ASN A 200 13.89 6.04 6.51
N LYS A 201 15.21 5.95 6.72
CA LYS A 201 15.90 6.24 8.01
C LYS A 201 15.59 7.64 8.59
N ARG A 202 15.13 8.56 7.76
CA ARG A 202 14.68 9.93 8.14
C ARG A 202 13.19 10.01 8.48
N ASN A 203 12.51 8.86 8.68
CA ASN A 203 11.06 8.74 8.89
C ASN A 203 10.20 9.39 7.80
N GLN A 204 10.72 9.44 6.57
CA GLN A 204 9.99 9.90 5.39
C GLN A 204 9.44 8.70 4.63
N PHE A 205 8.16 8.75 4.27
CA PHE A 205 7.53 7.69 3.50
C PHE A 205 7.90 7.82 2.01
N VAL A 206 8.56 6.78 1.48
CA VAL A 206 8.93 6.67 0.07
C VAL A 206 8.07 5.58 -0.55
N LYS A 207 7.37 5.93 -1.63
CA LYS A 207 6.57 4.96 -2.41
C LYS A 207 7.51 4.02 -3.16
N LYS A 208 7.15 2.74 -3.25
CA LYS A 208 7.82 1.80 -4.15
C LYS A 208 7.51 2.21 -5.59
N LEU A 209 8.54 2.23 -6.44
CA LEU A 209 8.37 2.50 -7.87
C LEU A 209 7.69 1.29 -8.52
N THR A 210 6.73 1.55 -9.41
CA THR A 210 5.99 0.52 -10.16
C THR A 210 5.78 1.00 -11.60
N GLY A 211 5.72 0.08 -12.56
CA GLY A 211 5.56 0.41 -13.99
C GLY A 211 6.73 1.23 -14.52
N ASP A 212 6.43 2.28 -15.28
CA ASP A 212 7.41 3.16 -15.94
C ASP A 212 8.46 3.74 -14.97
N GLY A 213 8.10 3.95 -13.71
CA GLY A 213 9.05 4.46 -12.70
C GLY A 213 10.20 3.48 -12.40
N ASP A 214 9.92 2.18 -12.40
CA ASP A 214 10.94 1.13 -12.22
C ASP A 214 11.81 1.00 -13.49
N GLU A 215 11.19 1.11 -14.66
CA GLU A 215 11.92 1.11 -15.94
C GLU A 215 12.86 2.31 -16.06
N LEU A 216 12.40 3.52 -15.72
CA LEU A 216 13.22 4.72 -15.69
C LEU A 216 14.39 4.56 -14.71
N MET A 217 14.16 4.00 -13.52
CA MET A 217 15.24 3.77 -12.54
C MET A 217 16.30 2.80 -13.08
N LYS A 218 15.88 1.71 -13.73
CA LYS A 218 16.81 0.75 -14.37
C LYS A 218 17.60 1.43 -15.49
N LEU A 219 16.92 2.22 -16.32
CA LEU A 219 17.53 2.93 -17.44
C LEU A 219 18.51 4.00 -16.95
N GLN A 220 18.16 4.75 -15.90
CA GLN A 220 19.05 5.71 -15.23
C GLN A 220 20.29 5.02 -14.66
N LYS A 221 20.14 3.87 -14.00
CA LYS A 221 21.29 3.08 -13.52
C LYS A 221 22.19 2.64 -14.68
N MET A 222 21.59 2.19 -15.77
CA MET A 222 22.33 1.78 -16.97
C MET A 222 23.06 2.97 -17.62
N ALA A 223 22.43 4.15 -17.64
CA ALA A 223 23.05 5.39 -18.13
C ALA A 223 24.27 5.76 -17.28
N GLN A 224 24.14 5.66 -15.94
CA GLN A 224 25.26 5.89 -15.02
C GLN A 224 26.39 4.88 -15.20
N GLU A 225 26.08 3.59 -15.42
CA GLU A 225 27.09 2.56 -15.68
C GLU A 225 27.90 2.89 -16.95
N LEU A 226 27.22 3.26 -18.04
CA LEU A 226 27.88 3.64 -19.28
C LEU A 226 28.66 4.96 -19.19
N ASP A 227 28.14 5.94 -18.45
CA ASP A 227 28.84 7.20 -18.22
C ASP A 227 30.13 6.96 -17.40
N ASN A 228 30.07 6.08 -16.40
CA ASN A 228 31.24 5.66 -15.63
C ASN A 228 32.28 4.92 -16.49
N GLU A 229 31.86 4.10 -17.45
CA GLU A 229 32.75 3.45 -18.43
C GLU A 229 33.39 4.48 -19.36
N HIS A 230 32.60 5.39 -19.91
CA HIS A 230 33.07 6.49 -20.75
C HIS A 230 34.06 7.40 -19.99
N GLU A 231 33.83 7.63 -18.69
CA GLU A 231 34.75 8.40 -17.84
C GLU A 231 36.09 7.68 -17.64
N LYS A 232 36.09 6.35 -17.49
CA LYS A 232 37.31 5.52 -17.39
C LYS A 232 38.08 5.52 -18.70
N ASP A 233 37.40 5.37 -19.83
CA ASP A 233 38.02 5.42 -21.16
C ASP A 233 38.68 6.78 -21.40
N ARG A 234 38.02 7.86 -21.00
CA ARG A 234 38.58 9.22 -21.04
C ARG A 234 39.83 9.36 -20.15
N LYS A 235 39.78 8.86 -18.91
CA LYS A 235 40.94 8.86 -17.99
C LYS A 235 42.11 8.06 -18.56
N LEU A 236 41.83 6.89 -19.13
CA LEU A 236 42.83 6.03 -19.75
C LEU A 236 43.44 6.68 -21.01
N ALA A 237 42.62 7.30 -21.85
CA ALA A 237 43.09 8.04 -23.02
C ALA A 237 44.01 9.20 -22.62
N LYS A 238 43.64 9.95 -21.59
CA LYS A 238 44.48 11.02 -21.02
C LYS A 238 45.81 10.49 -20.49
N LEU A 239 45.78 9.39 -19.73
CA LEU A 239 46.98 8.74 -19.21
C LEU A 239 47.90 8.26 -20.35
N LYS A 240 47.33 7.67 -21.41
CA LYS A 240 48.10 7.23 -22.58
C LYS A 240 48.77 8.41 -23.31
N GLN A 241 48.06 9.53 -23.42
CA GLN A 241 48.62 10.76 -23.99
C GLN A 241 49.79 11.29 -23.15
N GLU A 242 49.69 11.26 -21.82
CA GLU A 242 50.74 11.72 -20.89
C GLU A 242 51.97 10.79 -20.90
N PHE A 243 51.78 9.47 -20.99
CA PHE A 243 52.87 8.48 -20.88
C PHE A 243 53.54 8.11 -22.21
N TYR A 244 52.75 7.89 -23.27
CA TYR A 244 53.26 7.38 -24.54
C TYR A 244 53.48 8.46 -25.61
N GLY A 245 53.05 9.71 -25.34
CA GLY A 245 53.19 10.80 -26.31
C GLY A 245 52.55 10.49 -27.66
N GLU A 246 51.43 9.75 -27.67
CA GLU A 246 50.73 9.37 -28.89
C GLU A 246 50.26 10.63 -29.61
N GLU A 247 50.83 10.93 -30.79
CA GLU A 247 50.63 12.21 -31.49
C GLU A 247 49.20 12.44 -32.00
N ASN A 248 48.35 11.40 -31.99
CA ASN A 248 46.93 11.48 -32.36
C ASN A 248 46.07 10.63 -31.41
N PRO A 249 45.85 11.05 -30.15
CA PRO A 249 44.95 10.32 -29.28
C PRO A 249 43.53 10.44 -29.86
N LYS A 250 42.81 9.32 -29.99
CA LYS A 250 41.36 9.38 -30.24
C LYS A 250 40.75 10.22 -29.13
N THR A 251 40.35 11.45 -29.45
CA THR A 251 39.81 12.39 -28.49
C THR A 251 38.44 11.87 -28.04
N VAL A 252 38.39 11.24 -26.88
CA VAL A 252 37.12 10.88 -26.23
C VAL A 252 36.42 12.19 -25.85
N PRO A 253 35.21 12.48 -26.35
CA PRO A 253 34.52 13.74 -26.07
C PRO A 253 34.34 13.90 -24.56
N GLN A 254 34.36 15.14 -24.06
CA GLN A 254 34.22 15.36 -22.62
C GLN A 254 32.89 14.82 -22.08
N THR A 255 31.82 14.97 -22.86
CA THR A 255 30.47 14.53 -22.54
C THR A 255 29.87 13.87 -23.77
N ASP A 256 29.47 12.61 -23.66
CA ASP A 256 28.68 11.96 -24.71
C ASP A 256 27.19 12.21 -24.40
N LEU A 257 26.59 13.11 -25.17
CA LEU A 257 25.19 13.51 -25.01
C LEU A 257 24.21 12.33 -25.22
N SER A 258 24.68 11.26 -25.87
CA SER A 258 23.96 10.01 -26.11
C SER A 258 23.79 9.16 -24.84
N LEU A 259 24.67 9.35 -23.86
CA LEU A 259 24.65 8.66 -22.56
C LEU A 259 23.82 9.41 -21.52
N SER A 260 23.52 10.69 -21.75
CA SER A 260 22.71 11.49 -20.83
C SER A 260 21.23 11.24 -21.06
N LEU A 261 20.58 10.70 -20.02
CA LEU A 261 19.12 10.53 -19.96
C LEU A 261 18.38 11.85 -20.24
N GLU A 262 18.90 12.96 -19.70
CA GLU A 262 18.26 14.28 -19.78
C GLU A 262 18.34 14.87 -21.20
N ALA A 263 19.41 14.55 -21.93
CA ALA A 263 19.65 15.16 -23.22
C ALA A 263 19.05 14.35 -24.38
N SER A 264 19.08 13.01 -24.32
CA SER A 264 18.54 12.15 -25.37
C SER A 264 17.93 10.84 -24.83
N PRO A 265 16.76 10.91 -24.16
CA PRO A 265 16.15 9.75 -23.51
C PRO A 265 15.83 8.60 -24.49
N THR A 266 15.40 8.93 -25.71
CA THR A 266 15.12 7.96 -26.77
C THR A 266 16.36 7.21 -27.23
N LEU A 267 17.49 7.91 -27.34
CA LEU A 267 18.76 7.30 -27.74
C LEU A 267 19.26 6.37 -26.62
N MET A 268 19.22 6.84 -25.37
CA MET A 268 19.60 6.02 -24.22
C MET A 268 18.72 4.76 -24.08
N MET A 269 17.42 4.87 -24.35
CA MET A 269 16.51 3.71 -24.36
C MET A 269 16.85 2.72 -25.47
N LEU A 270 17.17 3.21 -26.68
CA LEU A 270 17.62 2.37 -27.79
C LEU A 270 18.92 1.63 -27.43
N LYS A 271 19.90 2.35 -26.88
CA LYS A 271 21.18 1.81 -26.39
C LYS A 271 20.96 0.78 -25.29
N SER A 272 20.07 1.07 -24.33
CA SER A 272 19.68 0.15 -23.27
C SER A 272 19.10 -1.16 -23.83
N LYS A 273 18.22 -1.06 -24.83
CA LYS A 273 17.64 -2.22 -25.52
C LYS A 273 18.69 -3.03 -26.28
N GLN A 274 19.64 -2.38 -26.95
CA GLN A 274 20.77 -3.04 -27.61
C GLN A 274 21.61 -3.82 -26.61
N LEU A 275 22.00 -3.20 -25.49
CA LEU A 275 22.78 -3.84 -24.43
C LEU A 275 22.05 -5.02 -23.78
N GLN A 276 20.73 -4.91 -23.58
CA GLN A 276 19.92 -6.02 -23.09
C GLN A 276 19.89 -7.19 -24.08
N ASN A 277 19.70 -6.91 -25.37
CA ASN A 277 19.73 -7.92 -26.42
C ASN A 277 21.09 -8.62 -26.52
N GLU A 278 22.19 -7.87 -26.41
CA GLU A 278 23.54 -8.41 -26.38
C GLU A 278 23.78 -9.31 -25.15
N LYS A 279 23.31 -8.90 -23.97
CA LYS A 279 23.39 -9.71 -22.74
C LYS A 279 22.59 -11.01 -22.89
N LEU A 280 21.39 -10.96 -23.46
CA LEU A 280 20.56 -12.13 -23.74
C LEU A 280 21.25 -13.06 -24.75
N ALA A 281 21.79 -12.53 -25.85
CA ALA A 281 22.51 -13.30 -26.85
C ALA A 281 23.73 -14.01 -26.24
N LYS A 282 24.54 -13.31 -25.42
CA LYS A 282 25.68 -13.91 -24.70
C LYS A 282 25.25 -15.01 -23.74
N SER A 283 24.11 -14.83 -23.04
CA SER A 283 23.56 -15.86 -22.15
C SER A 283 23.10 -17.11 -22.93
N ILE A 284 22.47 -16.92 -24.09
CA ILE A 284 22.04 -18.02 -24.97
C ILE A 284 23.26 -18.76 -25.52
N GLN A 285 24.26 -18.04 -26.02
CA GLN A 285 25.52 -18.61 -26.51
C GLN A 285 26.23 -19.42 -25.41
N SER A 286 26.38 -18.84 -24.21
CA SER A 286 26.98 -19.56 -23.08
C SER A 286 26.19 -20.83 -22.70
N LYS A 287 24.86 -20.79 -22.75
CA LYS A 287 24.03 -21.98 -22.53
C LYS A 287 24.24 -23.03 -23.62
N GLN A 288 24.37 -22.63 -24.88
CA GLN A 288 24.64 -23.52 -26.01
C GLN A 288 26.02 -24.19 -25.86
N GLU A 289 27.07 -23.41 -25.60
CA GLU A 289 28.44 -23.92 -25.37
C GLU A 289 28.50 -24.92 -24.20
N VAL A 290 27.75 -24.67 -23.13
CA VAL A 290 27.64 -25.60 -22.00
C VAL A 290 26.96 -26.89 -22.43
N MET A 291 25.84 -26.82 -23.14
CA MET A 291 25.13 -28.01 -23.63
C MET A 291 25.98 -28.84 -24.59
N GLU A 292 26.74 -28.22 -25.47
CA GLU A 292 27.67 -28.90 -26.39
C GLU A 292 28.75 -29.68 -25.63
N LYS A 293 29.34 -29.09 -24.58
CA LYS A 293 30.36 -29.75 -23.75
C LYS A 293 29.81 -30.98 -23.02
N TYR A 294 28.56 -30.94 -22.54
CA TYR A 294 27.96 -32.07 -21.83
C TYR A 294 27.42 -33.14 -22.80
N ASN A 295 26.80 -32.73 -23.91
CA ASN A 295 26.31 -33.68 -24.92
C ASN A 295 27.46 -34.42 -25.61
N ALA A 296 28.64 -33.81 -25.76
CA ALA A 296 29.84 -34.45 -26.31
C ALA A 296 30.41 -35.58 -25.42
N SER A 297 29.98 -35.68 -24.15
CA SER A 297 30.41 -36.77 -23.24
C SER A 297 29.48 -37.98 -23.22
N THR A 298 28.43 -37.97 -24.05
CA THR A 298 27.47 -39.08 -24.20
C THR A 298 27.33 -39.52 -25.66
N GLU A 299 28.41 -39.43 -26.44
CA GLU A 299 28.50 -39.97 -27.80
C GLU A 299 29.03 -41.41 -27.78
N SER A 300 28.34 -42.27 -27.03
CA SER A 300 28.36 -43.72 -27.22
C SER A 300 26.95 -44.24 -26.96
N ASP A 301 26.38 -44.84 -28.01
CA ASP A 301 25.04 -45.40 -28.13
C ASP A 301 23.97 -44.43 -28.67
N GLU A 302 23.71 -44.59 -29.98
CA GLU A 302 22.41 -44.35 -30.60
C GLU A 302 21.27 -44.78 -29.65
N LYS A 303 20.43 -43.86 -29.20
CA LYS A 303 19.10 -44.18 -28.65
C LYS A 303 18.16 -42.97 -28.63
N GLU A 304 17.24 -43.04 -29.58
CA GLU A 304 15.81 -42.82 -29.38
C GLU A 304 15.39 -41.40 -28.99
N SER A 305 14.82 -40.69 -29.99
CA SER A 305 13.65 -39.85 -29.78
C SER A 305 12.82 -40.46 -28.66
N LYS A 306 12.63 -39.76 -27.53
CA LYS A 306 11.93 -40.24 -26.33
C LYS A 306 10.72 -41.12 -26.70
N LYS A 307 10.96 -42.41 -26.90
CA LYS A 307 9.98 -43.48 -26.96
C LYS A 307 9.99 -43.98 -25.53
N THR A 308 8.82 -44.03 -24.94
CA THR A 308 8.62 -44.65 -23.64
C THR A 308 9.33 -46.00 -23.64
N GLY A 309 10.19 -46.26 -22.66
CA GLY A 309 11.00 -47.49 -22.57
C GLY A 309 10.17 -48.76 -22.28
N HIS A 310 8.90 -48.78 -22.68
CA HIS A 310 7.98 -49.88 -22.48
C HIS A 310 8.14 -50.91 -23.61
N LEU A 311 8.17 -52.19 -23.25
CA LEU A 311 8.30 -53.31 -24.19
C LEU A 311 7.17 -53.35 -25.24
N GLU A 312 6.07 -52.65 -24.98
CA GLU A 312 4.92 -52.50 -25.87
C GLU A 312 5.19 -51.64 -27.11
N ASP A 313 6.19 -50.76 -27.11
CA ASP A 313 6.49 -49.86 -28.24
C ASP A 313 7.38 -50.47 -29.33
N LYS A 314 7.73 -51.75 -29.19
CA LYS A 314 8.53 -52.49 -30.18
C LYS A 314 7.64 -52.97 -31.32
N LEU A 315 7.88 -52.44 -32.53
CA LEU A 315 7.24 -52.87 -33.76
C LEU A 315 7.78 -54.25 -34.15
N PHE A 316 6.90 -55.25 -34.25
CA PHE A 316 7.24 -56.61 -34.69
C PHE A 316 6.89 -56.81 -36.17
N LEU A 317 7.58 -57.72 -36.87
CA LEU A 317 7.17 -58.29 -38.18
C LEU A 317 6.84 -57.27 -39.30
N ASN A 318 7.62 -56.18 -39.38
CA ASN A 318 7.50 -55.10 -40.36
C ASN A 318 6.17 -54.29 -40.30
N HIS A 319 5.48 -54.29 -39.16
CA HIS A 319 4.30 -53.44 -38.97
C HIS A 319 4.69 -51.99 -38.67
N LYS A 320 3.94 -51.03 -39.22
CA LYS A 320 4.12 -49.58 -38.96
C LYS A 320 3.51 -49.11 -37.63
N TYR A 321 2.61 -49.91 -37.08
CA TYR A 321 1.92 -49.63 -35.81
C TYR A 321 2.02 -50.83 -34.88
N ILE A 322 1.92 -50.58 -33.58
CA ILE A 322 1.98 -51.60 -32.52
C ILE A 322 0.71 -52.47 -32.54
N TYR A 323 0.83 -53.71 -32.07
CA TYR A 323 -0.32 -54.59 -31.86
C TYR A 323 -1.25 -54.00 -30.79
N GLY A 324 -2.51 -53.75 -31.14
CA GLY A 324 -3.45 -53.00 -30.28
C GLY A 324 -3.78 -51.60 -30.79
N SER A 325 -3.16 -51.17 -31.90
CA SER A 325 -3.48 -49.91 -32.59
C SER A 325 -4.80 -49.96 -33.40
N TYR A 326 -5.42 -51.13 -33.52
CA TYR A 326 -6.69 -51.36 -34.23
C TYR A 326 -7.60 -52.29 -33.41
N TYR A 327 -8.90 -52.01 -33.40
CA TYR A 327 -9.92 -52.81 -32.71
C TYR A 327 -11.16 -52.98 -33.59
N GLU A 328 -11.55 -54.22 -33.85
CA GLU A 328 -12.74 -54.56 -34.64
C GLU A 328 -13.26 -55.94 -34.23
N ASN A 329 -14.58 -56.10 -34.12
CA ASN A 329 -15.26 -57.38 -33.80
C ASN A 329 -14.71 -58.11 -32.56
N GLY A 330 -14.40 -57.37 -31.49
CA GLY A 330 -13.90 -57.95 -30.23
C GLY A 330 -12.44 -58.38 -30.24
N LYS A 331 -11.69 -58.09 -31.32
CA LYS A 331 -10.29 -58.48 -31.48
C LYS A 331 -9.41 -57.25 -31.69
N TRP A 332 -8.22 -57.27 -31.09
CA TRP A 332 -7.17 -56.26 -31.29
C TRP A 332 -6.26 -56.67 -32.44
N GLY A 333 -5.76 -55.71 -33.20
CA GLY A 333 -4.88 -55.95 -34.34
C GLY A 333 -3.94 -54.80 -34.63
N TYR A 334 -3.26 -54.89 -35.78
CA TYR A 334 -2.36 -53.86 -36.29
C TYR A 334 -3.11 -52.87 -37.20
N LYS A 335 -2.96 -51.56 -36.98
CA LYS A 335 -3.60 -50.52 -37.82
C LYS A 335 -3.12 -50.50 -39.27
N CYS A 336 -1.89 -50.96 -39.54
CA CYS A 336 -1.32 -50.93 -40.90
C CYS A 336 -1.97 -51.93 -41.86
N CYS A 337 -2.19 -53.17 -41.43
CA CYS A 337 -2.69 -54.26 -42.28
C CYS A 337 -4.05 -54.83 -41.85
N LYS A 338 -4.62 -54.34 -40.74
CA LYS A 338 -5.85 -54.86 -40.11
C LYS A 338 -5.80 -56.36 -39.79
N GLN A 339 -4.60 -56.92 -39.61
CA GLN A 339 -4.43 -58.31 -39.18
C GLN A 339 -4.60 -58.43 -37.67
N PHE A 340 -5.34 -59.45 -37.25
CA PHE A 340 -5.59 -59.79 -35.84
C PHE A 340 -4.57 -60.78 -35.28
N ASP A 341 -3.73 -61.37 -36.12
CA ASP A 341 -2.71 -62.32 -35.70
C ASP A 341 -1.42 -61.59 -35.33
N LYS A 342 -1.03 -61.65 -34.04
CA LYS A 342 0.18 -61.01 -33.52
C LYS A 342 1.46 -61.42 -34.27
N ASN A 343 1.48 -62.64 -34.81
CA ASN A 343 2.64 -63.24 -35.49
C ASN A 343 2.57 -63.17 -37.03
N SER A 344 1.60 -62.45 -37.59
CA SER A 344 1.51 -62.26 -39.05
C SER A 344 2.49 -61.19 -39.54
N ARG A 345 3.09 -61.38 -40.72
CA ARG A 345 3.91 -60.37 -41.39
C ARG A 345 3.01 -59.33 -42.06
N CYS A 346 3.40 -58.06 -42.02
CA CYS A 346 2.61 -56.96 -42.59
C CYS A 346 2.32 -57.20 -44.08
N THR A 347 1.04 -57.11 -44.45
CA THR A 347 0.56 -57.22 -45.85
C THR A 347 0.29 -55.86 -46.50
N ALA A 348 0.55 -54.75 -45.80
CA ALA A 348 0.40 -53.42 -46.38
C ALA A 348 1.57 -53.16 -47.36
N THR A 349 1.26 -53.01 -48.64
CA THR A 349 2.15 -52.38 -49.61
C THR A 349 2.25 -50.89 -49.24
N ASP A 350 3.47 -50.35 -49.25
CA ASP A 350 3.84 -49.00 -48.76
C ASP A 350 2.82 -47.88 -49.04
#